data_AF-A0A0F7SNH0-F1
#
_entry.id   AF-A0A0F7SNH0-F1
#
_cell.length_a   1.000
_cell.length_b   1.000
_cell.length_c   1.000
_cell.angle_alpha   90.00
_cell.angle_beta   90.00
_cell.angle_gamma   90.00
#
_symmetry.space_group_name_H-M   'P 1'
#
loop_
_entity.id
_entity.type
_entity.pdbx_description
1 polymer ?
#
loop_
_entity_poly.entity_id
_entity_poly.type
_entity_poly.pdbx_seq_one_letter_code
_entity_poly.pdbx_strand_id
1 'polypeptide(L)'
;MATLPPWFAYVPANVDFSDLYTILAFFRGSPSSTKGMHDRVAHRIASNGQCWVERTWRIQDMQAYAFRLLLEFERAVSPDRDTGKMDFHYTPRSSGKKVPVPEE
;
A
#
# COMPACT_ATOMS: atom_id res chain seq x y z
N MET A 1 1.44 -9.36 6.45
CA MET A 1 1.47 -8.01 5.85
C MET A 1 2.40 -8.05 4.66
N ALA A 2 1.93 -7.63 3.48
CA ALA A 2 2.69 -7.76 2.24
C ALA A 2 3.67 -6.58 2.08
N THR A 3 4.85 -6.72 2.66
CA THR A 3 5.96 -5.77 2.44
C THR A 3 6.70 -6.12 1.16
N LEU A 4 7.11 -5.11 0.38
CA LEU A 4 8.01 -5.31 -0.76
C LEU A 4 9.40 -5.72 -0.24
N PRO A 5 9.93 -6.90 -0.59
CA PRO A 5 11.24 -7.34 -0.10
C PRO A 5 12.39 -6.64 -0.85
N PRO A 6 13.36 -6.05 -0.13
CA PRO A 6 14.54 -5.42 -0.74
C PRO A 6 15.39 -6.44 -1.48
N TRP A 7 16.07 -6.01 -2.55
CA TRP A 7 16.90 -6.83 -3.45
C TRP A 7 16.17 -7.94 -4.23
N PHE A 8 14.92 -8.23 -3.88
CA PHE A 8 14.06 -9.14 -4.63
C PHE A 8 13.12 -8.38 -5.58
N ALA A 9 12.44 -7.34 -5.07
CA ALA A 9 11.45 -6.57 -5.82
C ALA A 9 11.92 -5.15 -6.21
N TYR A 10 12.91 -4.60 -5.50
CA TYR A 10 13.48 -3.27 -5.78
C TYR A 10 14.92 -3.16 -5.27
N VAL A 11 15.62 -2.11 -5.70
CA VAL A 11 16.97 -1.77 -5.24
C VAL A 11 16.86 -0.69 -4.14
N PRO A 12 17.22 -0.98 -2.89
CA PRO A 12 17.28 0.05 -1.85
C PRO A 12 18.45 1.00 -2.12
N ALA A 13 18.20 2.29 -1.91
CA ALA A 13 19.22 3.34 -1.98
C ALA A 13 19.21 4.15 -0.68
N ASN A 14 20.36 4.70 -0.30
CA ASN A 14 20.48 5.60 0.85
C ASN A 14 19.67 6.89 0.61
N VAL A 15 19.08 7.43 1.67
CA VAL A 15 18.32 8.69 1.62
C VAL A 15 19.20 9.86 1.15
N ASP A 16 20.48 9.83 1.51
CA ASP A 16 21.47 10.83 1.12
C ASP A 16 22.06 10.59 -0.29
N PHE A 17 21.59 9.56 -1.01
CA PHE A 17 22.02 9.16 -2.36
C PHE A 17 23.52 8.89 -2.54
N SER A 18 24.25 8.70 -1.44
CA SER A 18 25.70 8.46 -1.45
C SER A 18 26.11 7.18 -2.19
N ASP A 19 25.22 6.20 -2.27
CA ASP A 19 25.41 4.89 -2.90
C ASP A 19 24.91 4.84 -4.36
N LEU A 20 24.26 5.88 -4.86
CA LEU A 20 23.62 5.88 -6.18
C LEU A 20 24.63 5.57 -7.30
N TYR A 21 25.81 6.20 -7.27
CA TYR A 21 26.86 5.95 -8.25
C TYR A 21 27.40 4.51 -8.19
N THR A 22 27.55 3.95 -6.98
CA THR A 22 28.00 2.58 -6.78
C THR A 22 26.96 1.58 -7.29
N ILE A 23 25.67 1.81 -7.02
CA ILE A 23 24.55 1.02 -7.52
C ILE A 23 24.51 1.05 -9.06
N LEU A 24 24.61 2.23 -9.65
CA LEU A 24 24.62 2.38 -11.11
C LEU A 24 25.83 1.72 -11.75
N ALA A 25 27.02 1.87 -11.17
CA ALA A 25 28.23 1.21 -11.64
C ALA A 25 28.12 -0.32 -11.59
N PHE A 26 27.45 -0.87 -10.57
CA PHE A 26 27.17 -2.30 -10.48
C PHE A 26 26.25 -2.79 -11.61
N PHE A 27 25.12 -2.11 -11.83
CA PHE A 27 24.15 -2.59 -12.82
C PHE A 27 24.54 -2.26 -14.27
N ARG A 28 25.12 -1.08 -14.52
CA ARG A 28 25.45 -0.56 -15.86
C ARG A 28 26.90 -0.82 -16.27
N GLY A 29 27.79 -1.11 -15.32
CA GLY A 29 29.23 -1.21 -15.58
C GLY A 29 29.93 0.16 -15.67
N SER A 30 31.23 0.14 -15.95
CA SER A 30 32.05 1.36 -16.08
C SER A 30 31.85 2.02 -17.45
N PRO A 31 31.91 3.37 -17.55
CA PRO A 31 31.83 4.07 -18.84
C PRO A 31 32.85 3.61 -19.88
N SER A 32 34.00 3.08 -19.43
CA SER A 32 35.09 2.63 -20.29
C SER A 32 35.00 1.14 -20.66
N SER A 33 34.15 0.36 -20.02
CA SER A 33 34.02 -1.08 -20.29
C SER A 33 32.69 -1.65 -19.82
N THR A 34 32.01 -2.36 -20.70
CA THR A 34 30.80 -3.15 -20.38
C THR A 34 31.13 -4.42 -19.57
N LYS A 35 32.42 -4.72 -19.32
CA LYS A 35 32.80 -5.83 -18.43
C LYS A 35 32.33 -5.52 -17.00
N GLY A 36 31.53 -6.43 -16.44
CA GLY A 36 30.96 -6.29 -15.10
C GLY A 36 29.53 -5.72 -15.06
N MET A 37 28.87 -5.54 -16.21
CA MET A 37 27.46 -5.12 -16.24
C MET A 37 26.53 -6.25 -15.78
N HIS A 38 25.71 -5.98 -14.76
CA HIS A 38 24.77 -6.95 -14.17
C HIS A 38 23.31 -6.76 -14.64
N ASP A 39 23.11 -6.51 -15.93
CA ASP A 39 21.79 -6.22 -16.52
C ASP A 39 20.77 -7.37 -16.33
N ARG A 40 21.20 -8.63 -16.44
CA ARG A 40 20.33 -9.79 -16.16
C ARG A 40 19.78 -9.79 -14.72
N VAL A 41 20.58 -9.32 -13.76
CA VAL A 41 20.15 -9.21 -12.36
C VAL A 41 19.14 -8.08 -12.21
N ALA A 42 19.41 -6.92 -12.83
CA ALA A 42 18.47 -5.80 -12.86
C ALA A 42 17.12 -6.21 -13.45
N HIS A 43 17.13 -6.88 -14.60
CA HIS A 43 15.92 -7.38 -15.26
C HIS A 43 15.14 -8.35 -14.36
N ARG A 44 15.82 -9.26 -13.66
CA ARG A 44 15.17 -10.20 -12.74
C ARG A 44 14.49 -9.48 -11.57
N ILE A 45 15.14 -8.48 -10.97
CA ILE A 45 14.56 -7.68 -9.88
C ILE A 45 13.33 -6.92 -10.38
N ALA A 46 13.42 -6.30 -11.56
CA ALA A 46 12.30 -5.56 -12.16
C ALA A 46 11.09 -6.48 -12.41
N SER A 47 11.31 -7.64 -13.03
CA SER A 47 10.25 -8.62 -13.30
C SER A 47 9.62 -9.19 -12.03
N ASN A 48 10.45 -9.46 -11.00
CA ASN A 48 9.96 -9.90 -9.69
C ASN A 48 9.11 -8.82 -9.01
N GLY A 49 9.55 -7.56 -9.06
CA GLY A 49 8.82 -6.43 -8.50
C GLY A 49 7.46 -6.23 -9.16
N GLN A 50 7.41 -6.30 -10.49
CA GLN A 50 6.16 -6.26 -11.26
C GLN A 50 5.22 -7.40 -10.85
N CYS A 51 5.72 -8.64 -10.86
CA CYS A 51 4.93 -9.81 -10.49
C CYS A 51 4.40 -9.74 -9.05
N TRP A 52 5.18 -9.19 -8.13
CA TRP A 52 4.77 -9.01 -6.73
C TRP A 52 3.61 -8.01 -6.61
N VAL A 53 3.72 -6.85 -7.26
CA VAL A 53 2.68 -5.81 -7.23
C VAL A 53 1.40 -6.32 -7.88
N GLU A 54 1.48 -6.99 -9.03
CA GLU A 54 0.31 -7.58 -9.72
C GLU A 54 -0.46 -8.58 -8.84
N ARG A 55 0.23 -9.29 -7.94
CA ARG A 55 -0.38 -10.30 -7.07
C ARG A 55 -0.89 -9.75 -5.74
N THR A 56 -0.28 -8.68 -5.23
CA THR A 56 -0.52 -8.21 -3.84
C THR A 56 -1.18 -6.85 -3.73
N TRP A 57 -1.16 -6.06 -4.81
CA TRP A 57 -1.67 -4.70 -4.87
C TRP A 57 -2.85 -4.57 -5.84
N ARG A 58 -3.68 -5.62 -5.93
CA ARG A 58 -4.87 -5.58 -6.77
C ARG A 58 -5.91 -4.65 -6.16
N ILE A 59 -6.83 -4.15 -6.98
CA ILE A 59 -7.92 -3.27 -6.52
C ILE A 59 -8.74 -3.94 -5.42
N GLN A 60 -8.98 -5.26 -5.52
CA GLN A 60 -9.70 -6.02 -4.50
C GLN A 60 -8.96 -6.02 -3.16
N ASP A 61 -7.64 -6.13 -3.17
CA ASP A 61 -6.80 -6.10 -1.97
C ASP A 61 -6.85 -4.69 -1.33
N MET A 62 -6.86 -3.62 -2.14
CA MET A 62 -7.00 -2.24 -1.66
C MET A 62 -8.37 -1.95 -1.06
N GLN A 63 -9.44 -2.47 -1.66
CA GLN A 63 -10.80 -2.36 -1.12
C GLN A 63 -10.92 -3.07 0.23
N ALA A 64 -10.43 -4.31 0.32
CA ALA A 64 -10.43 -5.07 1.57
C ALA A 64 -9.59 -4.38 2.67
N TYR A 65 -8.43 -3.82 2.29
CA TYR A 65 -7.57 -3.05 3.20
C TYR A 65 -8.29 -1.79 3.70
N ALA A 66 -8.87 -0.98 2.81
CA ALA A 66 -9.56 0.25 3.18
C ALA A 66 -10.75 -0.04 4.10
N PHE A 67 -11.56 -1.06 3.78
CA PHE A 67 -12.67 -1.48 4.63
C PHE A 67 -12.21 -1.90 6.02
N ARG A 68 -11.17 -2.74 6.12
CA ARG A 68 -10.63 -3.19 7.40
C ARG A 68 -10.01 -2.05 8.20
N LEU A 69 -9.33 -1.13 7.54
CA LEU A 69 -8.76 0.06 8.17
C LEU A 69 -9.85 0.92 8.82
N LEU A 70 -10.95 1.18 8.12
CA LEU A 70 -12.05 1.98 8.64
C LEU A 70 -12.74 1.31 9.84
N LEU A 71 -12.99 0.00 9.77
CA LEU A 71 -13.58 -0.74 10.89
C LEU A 71 -12.69 -0.72 12.14
N GLU A 72 -11.38 -0.92 11.96
CA GLU A 72 -10.42 -0.89 13.07
C GLU A 72 -10.22 0.52 13.62
N PHE A 73 -10.31 1.54 12.76
CA PHE A 73 -10.27 2.94 13.18
C PHE A 73 -11.48 3.29 14.05
N GLU A 74 -12.70 2.95 13.60
CA GLU A 74 -13.91 3.12 14.41
C GLU A 74 -13.81 2.34 15.74
N ARG A 75 -13.27 1.11 15.69
CA ARG A 75 -13.04 0.32 16.90
C ARG A 75 -12.06 0.98 17.87
N ALA A 76 -11.03 1.66 17.37
CA ALA A 76 -10.03 2.33 18.18
C ALA A 76 -10.55 3.62 18.82
N VAL A 77 -11.45 4.34 18.15
CA VAL A 77 -11.98 5.65 18.59
C VAL A 77 -13.28 5.51 19.39
N SER A 78 -14.00 4.41 19.26
CA SER A 78 -15.28 4.21 19.95
C SER A 78 -15.15 4.34 21.48
N PRO A 79 -16.02 5.13 22.13
CA PRO A 79 -16.08 5.21 23.59
C PRO A 79 -16.53 3.88 24.23
N ASP A 80 -17.21 3.01 23.49
CA ASP A 80 -17.67 1.69 23.96
C ASP A 80 -16.61 0.57 23.82
N ARG A 81 -15.37 0.94 23.46
CA ARG A 81 -14.25 0.01 23.25
C ARG A 81 -14.03 -0.91 24.45
N ASP A 82 -14.07 -0.38 25.66
CA ASP A 82 -13.79 -1.13 26.89
C ASP A 82 -15.02 -1.90 27.41
N THR A 83 -16.21 -1.60 26.88
CA THR A 83 -17.49 -2.21 27.26
C THR A 83 -17.78 -3.52 26.52
N GLY A 84 -16.95 -3.88 25.53
CA GLY A 84 -17.04 -5.15 24.78
C GLY A 84 -18.19 -5.24 23.78
N LYS A 85 -18.97 -4.17 23.58
CA LYS A 85 -20.07 -4.08 22.63
C LYS A 85 -19.62 -3.35 21.36
N MET A 86 -18.84 -4.05 20.54
CA MET A 86 -18.22 -3.49 19.32
C MET A 86 -18.87 -4.05 18.05
N ASP A 87 -20.14 -4.44 18.13
CA ASP A 87 -20.89 -4.93 16.97
C ASP A 87 -21.32 -3.75 16.10
N PHE A 88 -21.05 -3.86 14.80
CA PHE A 88 -21.51 -2.88 13.84
C PHE A 88 -23.03 -2.99 13.70
N HIS A 89 -23.75 -2.01 14.26
CA HIS A 89 -25.20 -1.88 14.08
C HIS A 89 -25.48 -0.95 12.90
N TYR A 90 -25.92 -1.50 11.77
CA TYR A 90 -26.49 -0.69 10.70
C TYR A 90 -27.84 -0.15 11.16
N THR A 91 -27.87 1.11 11.60
CA THR A 91 -29.15 1.82 11.75
C THR A 91 -29.55 2.29 10.35
N PRO A 92 -30.61 1.72 9.73
CA PRO A 92 -31.10 2.25 8.47
C PRO A 92 -31.41 3.73 8.68
N ARG A 93 -30.89 4.58 7.78
CA ARG A 93 -31.20 6.00 7.80
C ARG A 93 -32.72 6.13 7.81
N SER A 94 -33.28 6.65 8.90
CA SER A 94 -34.71 6.89 8.98
C SER A 94 -35.10 7.73 7.76
N SER A 95 -35.82 7.12 6.82
CA SER A 95 -36.56 7.85 5.81
C SER A 95 -37.72 8.56 6.53
N GLY A 96 -37.47 9.76 7.02
CA GLY A 96 -38.50 10.61 7.62
C GLY A 96 -37.88 11.96 7.96
N LYS A 97 -38.46 13.11 7.62
CA LYS A 97 -39.87 13.48 7.77
C LYS A 97 -40.22 14.54 6.71
N LYS A 98 -41.44 14.53 6.13
CA LYS A 98 -41.96 15.71 5.42
C LYS A 98 -42.06 16.86 6.44
N VAL A 99 -41.43 17.99 6.14
CA VAL A 99 -41.56 19.22 6.92
C VAL A 99 -43.00 19.73 6.74
N PRO A 100 -43.77 20.00 7.80
CA PRO A 100 -45.11 20.58 7.64
C PRO A 100 -44.96 22.00 7.13
N VAL A 101 -45.55 22.29 5.97
CA VAL A 101 -45.69 23.66 5.45
C VAL A 101 -46.83 24.31 6.26
N PRO A 102 -46.64 25.51 6.85
CA PRO A 102 -47.71 26.20 7.54
C PRO A 102 -48.83 26.54 6.54
N GLU A 103 -50.07 26.16 6.86
CA GLU A 103 -51.24 26.65 6.15
C GLU A 103 -51.44 28.13 6.52
N GLU A 104 -51.59 28.98 5.50
CA GLU A 104 -51.99 30.39 5.63
C GLU A 104 -53.46 30.53 6.06
#